data_AF-A0A7C5EJ80-F1
#
_entry.id   AF-A0A7C5EJ80-F1
#
_cell.length_a   1.000
_cell.length_b   1.000
_cell.length_c   1.000
_cell.angle_alpha   90.00
_cell.angle_beta   90.00
_cell.angle_gamma   90.00
#
_symmetry.space_group_name_H-M   'P 1'
#
loop_
_entity.id
_entity.type
_entity.pdbx_description
1 polymer ?
#
loop_
_entity_poly.entity_id
_entity_poly.type
_entity_poly.pdbx_seq_one_letter_code
_entity_poly.pdbx_strand_id
1 'polypeptide(L)'
;MKRSFRFRVAAVLAAAMGVTSGWSETYYYRGGGTDPNKWDDPNNWTNAAGSAGYPWGTGPEADAAIIPDGFGPSFNAGTVPAYLQRLQTGNMLVTIPSSLTITYNSTNGWQSGIVSIGTGGLTVNGGIGFGNWAEVGFFSAGPVTMTYLQMCMATPTQTGGYYNIGTIKLQGNGTGQIRAWAINNATNTTITSYSHNGCNHEWAGNPILDGRPNWDLIDAGVTWNASGGKWDLKNYTLYGNRLRIDGGFPGGGAANPYPDYLVSDGGTIDVNRIQIALGASGNGRSHVRLSNTAIHIRGDGTAWENNSTNAPAFTMTNNTTVTFHNSCDLDTGSKDRNSVARDPADWVNNFAFDKIFIAEDATVTLTGNANIEGGGNTALYATSMEGLGTGASVNLNGRNIYLLKKARNITFIGTGKVYQQADGTLITIQ
;
A
#
# COMPACT_ATOMS: atom_id res chain seq x y z
N MET A 1 -45.79 -35.20 -50.36
CA MET A 1 -45.36 -36.61 -50.51
C MET A 1 -43.86 -36.71 -50.27
N LYS A 2 -43.42 -37.81 -49.65
CA LYS A 2 -42.09 -38.05 -49.09
C LYS A 2 -40.96 -38.12 -50.16
N ARG A 3 -39.80 -37.60 -49.76
CA ARG A 3 -38.41 -38.09 -49.95
C ARG A 3 -37.98 -38.65 -51.31
N SER A 4 -36.90 -38.06 -51.84
CA SER A 4 -35.72 -38.83 -52.26
C SER A 4 -34.51 -37.91 -52.41
N PHE A 5 -33.54 -38.02 -51.50
CA PHE A 5 -32.18 -37.56 -51.78
C PHE A 5 -31.24 -38.75 -51.60
N ARG A 6 -30.55 -39.08 -52.70
CA ARG A 6 -29.60 -40.17 -52.82
C ARG A 6 -28.30 -39.78 -52.14
N PHE A 7 -27.75 -40.71 -51.37
CA PHE A 7 -26.35 -40.72 -50.98
C PHE A 7 -25.45 -40.74 -52.22
N ARG A 8 -24.43 -39.87 -52.22
CA ARG A 8 -23.10 -40.23 -52.73
C ARG A 8 -22.05 -39.75 -51.74
N VAL A 9 -21.30 -40.74 -51.28
CA VAL A 9 -20.09 -40.65 -50.47
C VAL A 9 -19.02 -39.89 -51.26
N ALA A 10 -18.39 -38.91 -50.62
CA ALA A 10 -17.00 -38.56 -50.89
C ALA A 10 -16.33 -38.38 -49.52
N ALA A 11 -15.57 -39.40 -49.13
CA ALA A 11 -14.59 -39.27 -48.07
C ALA A 11 -13.57 -38.22 -48.50
N VAL A 12 -13.48 -37.12 -47.75
CA VAL A 12 -12.33 -36.22 -47.81
C VAL A 12 -11.78 -36.12 -46.39
N LEU A 13 -10.68 -36.85 -46.22
CA LEU A 13 -9.53 -36.55 -45.38
C LEU A 13 -9.75 -35.47 -44.31
N ALA A 14 -10.05 -35.93 -43.08
CA ALA A 14 -9.86 -35.14 -41.89
C ALA A 14 -8.35 -35.04 -41.60
N ALA A 15 -7.72 -33.98 -42.10
CA ALA A 15 -6.43 -33.53 -41.62
C ALA A 15 -6.33 -32.00 -41.77
N ALA A 16 -6.21 -31.35 -40.62
CA ALA A 16 -5.68 -30.00 -40.40
C ALA A 16 -6.36 -28.84 -41.15
N MET A 17 -7.33 -28.22 -40.48
CA MET A 17 -7.23 -26.80 -40.09
C MET A 17 -7.89 -26.65 -38.73
N GLY A 18 -7.06 -26.70 -37.69
CA GLY A 18 -7.45 -26.47 -36.32
C GLY A 18 -8.01 -25.06 -36.16
N VAL A 19 -9.28 -24.99 -35.81
CA VAL A 19 -9.82 -23.85 -35.07
C VAL A 19 -10.15 -24.42 -33.70
N THR A 20 -9.12 -24.63 -32.88
CA THR A 20 -9.29 -24.76 -31.43
C THR A 20 -9.84 -23.41 -30.99
N SER A 21 -11.16 -23.34 -30.80
CA SER A 21 -11.79 -22.14 -30.30
C SER A 21 -11.19 -21.82 -28.93
N GLY A 22 -10.55 -20.66 -28.79
CA GLY A 22 -9.82 -20.22 -27.61
C GLY A 22 -10.72 -19.86 -26.43
N TRP A 23 -11.26 -20.87 -25.76
CA TRP A 23 -12.01 -20.73 -24.51
C TRP A 23 -11.13 -21.18 -23.36
N SER A 24 -11.13 -20.43 -22.25
CA SER A 24 -10.64 -21.00 -21.00
C SER A 24 -11.62 -22.08 -20.54
N GLU A 25 -11.12 -23.25 -20.21
CA GLU A 25 -11.91 -24.36 -19.71
C GLU A 25 -11.96 -24.31 -18.18
N THR A 26 -13.03 -24.82 -17.59
CA THR A 26 -13.15 -24.94 -16.13
C THR A 26 -13.00 -26.40 -15.73
N TYR A 27 -12.02 -26.67 -14.88
CA TYR A 27 -11.72 -27.98 -14.33
C TYR A 27 -12.07 -28.06 -12.85
N TYR A 28 -12.70 -29.17 -12.47
CA TYR A 28 -13.09 -29.50 -11.11
C TYR A 28 -12.21 -30.65 -10.61
N TYR A 29 -11.55 -30.44 -9.47
CA TYR A 29 -10.73 -31.46 -8.83
C TYR A 29 -11.61 -32.59 -8.27
N ARG A 30 -11.18 -33.82 -8.48
CA ARG A 30 -11.82 -35.05 -7.97
C ARG A 30 -10.86 -35.99 -7.24
N GLY A 31 -9.54 -35.80 -7.38
CA GLY A 31 -8.52 -36.65 -6.73
C GLY A 31 -8.56 -38.13 -7.15
N GLY A 32 -9.05 -38.42 -8.36
CA GLY A 32 -9.25 -39.79 -8.85
C GLY A 32 -8.02 -40.42 -9.52
N GLY A 33 -6.91 -39.69 -9.62
CA GLY A 33 -5.66 -40.16 -10.19
C GLY A 33 -4.85 -41.06 -9.27
N THR A 34 -3.73 -41.58 -9.79
CA THR A 34 -2.84 -42.47 -9.03
C THR A 34 -2.04 -41.73 -7.97
N ASP A 35 -1.77 -40.44 -8.21
CA ASP A 35 -1.25 -39.50 -7.23
C ASP A 35 -2.21 -38.30 -7.14
N PRO A 36 -3.06 -38.20 -6.10
CA PRO A 36 -3.99 -37.09 -5.94
C PRO A 36 -3.29 -35.72 -5.79
N ASN A 37 -2.01 -35.69 -5.40
CA ASN A 37 -1.25 -34.44 -5.26
C ASN A 37 -0.59 -33.99 -6.57
N LYS A 38 -0.78 -34.73 -7.67
CA LYS A 38 -0.23 -34.36 -8.97
C LYS A 38 -1.23 -33.52 -9.77
N TRP A 39 -0.94 -32.23 -9.97
CA TRP A 39 -1.85 -31.33 -10.68
C TRP A 39 -2.07 -31.74 -12.14
N ASP A 40 -1.01 -32.16 -12.84
CA ASP A 40 -1.01 -32.53 -14.26
C ASP A 40 -1.43 -34.00 -14.50
N ASP A 41 -2.02 -34.69 -13.52
CA ASP A 41 -2.69 -35.98 -13.76
C ASP A 41 -4.11 -35.73 -14.28
N PRO A 42 -4.44 -36.10 -15.53
CA PRO A 42 -5.77 -35.89 -16.10
C PRO A 42 -6.91 -36.55 -15.33
N ASN A 43 -6.61 -37.59 -14.53
CA ASN A 43 -7.61 -38.31 -13.76
C ASN A 43 -7.94 -37.62 -12.43
N ASN A 44 -7.15 -36.63 -12.02
CA ASN A 44 -7.44 -35.81 -10.85
C ASN A 44 -8.48 -34.73 -11.12
N TRP A 45 -8.80 -34.45 -12.39
CA TRP A 45 -9.76 -33.41 -12.74
C TRP A 45 -10.77 -33.85 -13.78
N THR A 46 -11.88 -33.13 -13.82
CA THR A 46 -12.85 -33.22 -14.91
C THR A 46 -13.28 -31.85 -15.35
N ASN A 47 -13.46 -31.64 -16.65
CA ASN A 47 -14.08 -30.43 -17.16
C ASN A 47 -15.61 -30.41 -16.90
N ALA A 48 -16.28 -29.32 -17.28
CA ALA A 48 -17.73 -29.18 -17.16
C ALA A 48 -18.53 -30.23 -17.96
N ALA A 49 -17.95 -30.82 -19.01
CA ALA A 49 -18.55 -31.90 -19.78
C ALA A 49 -18.34 -33.29 -19.16
N GLY A 50 -17.60 -33.39 -18.06
CA GLY A 50 -17.28 -34.64 -17.37
C GLY A 50 -16.10 -35.42 -17.96
N SER A 51 -15.37 -34.85 -18.93
CA SER A 51 -14.18 -35.45 -19.51
C SER A 51 -12.96 -35.24 -18.61
N ALA A 52 -12.10 -36.26 -18.53
CA ALA A 52 -10.81 -36.18 -17.86
C ALA A 52 -9.89 -35.16 -18.57
N GLY A 53 -9.04 -34.50 -17.79
CA GLY A 53 -8.11 -33.46 -18.24
C GLY A 53 -7.52 -32.76 -17.02
N TYR A 54 -6.84 -31.62 -17.21
CA TYR A 54 -6.33 -30.83 -16.10
C TYR A 54 -6.26 -29.35 -16.50
N PRO A 55 -6.41 -28.42 -15.53
CA PRO A 55 -6.27 -27.01 -15.81
C PRO A 55 -4.82 -26.70 -16.22
N TRP A 56 -4.64 -26.10 -17.39
CA TRP A 56 -3.34 -25.67 -17.92
C TRP A 56 -3.37 -24.17 -18.27
N GLY A 57 -2.22 -23.60 -18.62
CA GLY A 57 -2.18 -22.21 -19.06
C GLY A 57 -0.80 -21.68 -19.39
N THR A 58 -0.70 -21.07 -20.57
CA THR A 58 0.44 -20.25 -21.01
C THR A 58 -0.05 -18.85 -21.41
N GLY A 59 -0.48 -18.06 -20.42
CA GLY A 59 -0.92 -16.67 -20.64
C GLY A 59 -2.45 -16.49 -20.63
N PRO A 60 -3.05 -15.73 -21.57
CA PRO A 60 -4.46 -15.32 -21.51
C PRO A 60 -5.47 -16.46 -21.77
N GLU A 61 -5.00 -17.61 -22.25
CA GLU A 61 -5.78 -18.83 -22.48
C GLU A 61 -5.79 -19.78 -21.28
N ALA A 62 -5.33 -19.32 -20.10
CA ALA A 62 -5.25 -20.17 -18.93
C ALA A 62 -6.64 -20.61 -18.43
N ASP A 63 -6.70 -21.83 -17.89
CA ASP A 63 -7.94 -22.44 -17.41
C ASP A 63 -8.33 -21.96 -16.00
N ALA A 64 -9.56 -22.27 -15.63
CA ALA A 64 -10.07 -22.15 -14.27
C ALA A 64 -9.91 -23.47 -13.52
N ALA A 65 -9.42 -23.40 -12.28
CA ALA A 65 -9.32 -24.52 -11.37
C ALA A 65 -10.27 -24.34 -10.18
N ILE A 66 -11.13 -25.33 -9.96
CA ILE A 66 -12.06 -25.39 -8.83
C ILE A 66 -11.75 -26.64 -8.02
N ILE A 67 -11.36 -26.45 -6.76
CA ILE A 67 -11.14 -27.52 -5.79
C ILE A 67 -12.31 -27.47 -4.80
N PRO A 68 -13.29 -28.38 -4.92
CA PRO A 68 -14.53 -28.30 -4.13
C PRO A 68 -14.31 -28.74 -2.68
N ASP A 69 -15.37 -28.62 -1.88
CA ASP A 69 -15.39 -29.09 -0.49
C ASP A 69 -15.01 -30.57 -0.38
N GLY A 70 -14.38 -30.91 0.75
CA GLY A 70 -13.87 -32.26 1.02
C GLY A 70 -12.49 -32.55 0.44
N PHE A 71 -11.89 -31.64 -0.35
CA PHE A 71 -10.57 -31.83 -0.95
C PHE A 71 -9.56 -30.77 -0.48
N GLY A 72 -8.47 -31.23 0.15
CA GLY A 72 -7.35 -30.40 0.57
C GLY A 72 -6.01 -30.91 0.04
N PRO A 73 -5.82 -30.98 -1.29
CA PRO A 73 -4.55 -31.47 -1.85
C PRO A 73 -3.39 -30.56 -1.46
N SER A 74 -2.24 -31.18 -1.26
CA SER A 74 -0.95 -30.49 -1.15
C SER A 74 -0.15 -30.82 -2.39
N PHE A 75 -0.27 -29.98 -3.41
CA PHE A 75 0.26 -30.31 -4.73
C PHE A 75 1.78 -30.42 -4.77
N ASN A 76 2.28 -31.33 -5.60
CA ASN A 76 3.70 -31.54 -5.82
C ASN A 76 4.32 -30.38 -6.60
N ALA A 77 5.54 -29.97 -6.22
CA ALA A 77 6.28 -28.94 -6.93
C ALA A 77 6.50 -29.29 -8.41
N GLY A 78 6.44 -28.29 -9.28
CA GLY A 78 6.65 -28.45 -10.73
C GLY A 78 5.45 -29.01 -11.50
N THR A 79 4.34 -29.37 -10.82
CA THR A 79 3.13 -29.90 -11.47
C THR A 79 2.07 -28.83 -11.72
N VAL A 80 2.01 -27.80 -10.85
CA VAL A 80 1.04 -26.71 -10.95
C VAL A 80 1.47 -25.71 -12.03
N PRO A 81 0.58 -25.30 -12.95
CA PRO A 81 0.90 -24.31 -13.97
C PRO A 81 1.19 -22.94 -13.34
N ALA A 82 2.04 -22.15 -14.00
CA ALA A 82 2.35 -20.79 -13.56
C ALA A 82 1.18 -19.81 -13.75
N TYR A 83 0.21 -20.14 -14.62
CA TYR A 83 -0.90 -19.27 -14.99
C TYR A 83 -2.24 -19.99 -14.80
N LEU A 84 -3.22 -19.27 -14.25
CA LEU A 84 -4.62 -19.66 -14.19
C LEU A 84 -5.49 -18.45 -14.51
N GLN A 85 -6.70 -18.66 -15.04
CA GLN A 85 -7.69 -17.59 -15.09
C GLN A 85 -8.43 -17.48 -13.74
N ARG A 86 -8.65 -18.61 -13.06
CA ARG A 86 -9.38 -18.63 -11.79
C ARG A 86 -8.85 -19.73 -10.87
N LEU A 87 -8.80 -19.42 -9.58
CA LEU A 87 -8.64 -20.41 -8.53
C LEU A 87 -9.81 -20.31 -7.56
N GLN A 88 -10.50 -21.42 -7.33
CA GLN A 88 -11.50 -21.53 -6.28
C GLN A 88 -11.20 -22.72 -5.38
N THR A 89 -11.24 -22.54 -4.05
CA THR A 89 -11.06 -23.62 -3.07
C THR A 89 -12.28 -23.76 -2.15
N GLY A 90 -12.49 -24.95 -1.63
CA GLY A 90 -13.56 -25.28 -0.70
C GLY A 90 -13.16 -25.18 0.78
N ASN A 91 -13.77 -26.03 1.58
CA ASN A 91 -13.66 -26.05 3.04
C ASN A 91 -12.44 -26.79 3.63
N MET A 92 -11.53 -27.30 2.79
CA MET A 92 -10.28 -27.94 3.21
C MET A 92 -9.07 -27.11 2.77
N LEU A 93 -7.98 -27.18 3.55
CA LEU A 93 -6.75 -26.43 3.24
C LEU A 93 -6.13 -26.95 1.94
N VAL A 94 -5.89 -26.05 0.99
CA VAL A 94 -5.15 -26.34 -0.24
C VAL A 94 -3.74 -25.76 -0.16
N THR A 95 -2.74 -26.53 -0.57
CA THR A 95 -1.35 -26.05 -0.65
C THR A 95 -0.85 -26.06 -2.09
N ILE A 96 -0.42 -24.88 -2.55
CA ILE A 96 0.21 -24.65 -3.85
C ILE A 96 1.72 -24.44 -3.63
N PRO A 97 2.59 -25.26 -4.24
CA PRO A 97 4.03 -25.24 -3.94
C PRO A 97 4.79 -24.08 -4.62
N SER A 98 4.15 -23.33 -5.51
CA SER A 98 4.77 -22.28 -6.33
C SER A 98 3.88 -21.06 -6.48
N SER A 99 4.43 -19.95 -7.01
CA SER A 99 3.63 -18.77 -7.34
C SER A 99 2.61 -19.05 -8.45
N LEU A 100 1.50 -18.31 -8.44
CA LEU A 100 0.48 -18.31 -9.47
C LEU A 100 0.29 -16.91 -10.04
N THR A 101 0.13 -16.82 -11.35
CA THR A 101 -0.30 -15.61 -12.04
C THR A 101 -1.72 -15.78 -12.54
N ILE A 102 -2.62 -14.90 -12.10
CA ILE A 102 -4.01 -14.88 -12.49
C ILE A 102 -4.18 -14.00 -13.73
N THR A 103 -4.57 -14.57 -14.85
CA THR A 103 -4.63 -13.90 -16.16
C THR A 103 -6.06 -13.52 -16.58
N TYR A 104 -6.13 -12.64 -17.58
CA TYR A 104 -7.37 -12.20 -18.24
C TYR A 104 -7.57 -12.96 -19.55
N ASN A 105 -8.82 -13.32 -19.88
CA ASN A 105 -9.19 -13.74 -21.23
C ASN A 105 -10.10 -12.68 -21.88
N SER A 106 -9.65 -12.09 -23.00
CA SER A 106 -10.27 -10.94 -23.64
C SER A 106 -11.34 -11.26 -24.68
N THR A 107 -11.56 -12.53 -25.02
CA THR A 107 -12.21 -12.85 -26.29
C THR A 107 -13.74 -12.76 -26.32
N ASN A 108 -14.48 -12.70 -25.20
CA ASN A 108 -15.96 -12.66 -25.25
C ASN A 108 -16.65 -11.98 -24.04
N GLY A 109 -16.16 -10.80 -23.63
CA GLY A 109 -17.01 -9.83 -22.95
C GLY A 109 -17.12 -9.89 -21.42
N TRP A 110 -16.90 -11.01 -20.74
CA TRP A 110 -16.81 -11.04 -19.25
C TRP A 110 -16.06 -12.28 -18.74
N GLN A 111 -14.74 -12.24 -18.55
CA GLN A 111 -14.03 -13.24 -17.72
C GLN A 111 -12.74 -12.68 -17.10
N SER A 112 -12.93 -11.97 -16.01
CA SER A 112 -11.85 -11.46 -15.17
C SER A 112 -11.26 -12.55 -14.28
N GLY A 113 -9.97 -12.41 -14.01
CA GLY A 113 -9.20 -13.13 -13.02
C GLY A 113 -9.77 -13.01 -11.61
N ILE A 114 -10.03 -14.15 -10.98
CA ILE A 114 -10.60 -14.24 -9.63
C ILE A 114 -9.88 -15.32 -8.83
N VAL A 115 -9.59 -15.00 -7.57
CA VAL A 115 -9.22 -16.00 -6.56
C VAL A 115 -10.30 -15.99 -5.47
N SER A 116 -10.91 -17.14 -5.22
CA SER A 116 -11.96 -17.32 -4.21
C SER A 116 -11.59 -18.48 -3.29
N ILE A 117 -11.24 -18.16 -2.05
CA ILE A 117 -10.72 -19.11 -1.08
C ILE A 117 -11.82 -19.44 -0.08
N GLY A 118 -12.19 -20.72 -0.01
CA GLY A 118 -13.17 -21.21 0.95
C GLY A 118 -12.66 -21.22 2.39
N THR A 119 -13.47 -21.72 3.31
CA THR A 119 -13.21 -21.70 4.76
C THR A 119 -12.01 -22.55 5.18
N GLY A 120 -11.57 -23.50 4.35
CA GLY A 120 -10.41 -24.34 4.62
C GLY A 120 -9.08 -23.61 4.48
N GLY A 121 -9.07 -22.51 3.72
CA GLY A 121 -7.88 -21.68 3.51
C GLY A 121 -7.01 -22.11 2.33
N LEU A 122 -5.94 -21.34 2.12
CA LEU A 122 -4.99 -21.51 1.03
C LEU A 122 -3.57 -21.20 1.52
N THR A 123 -2.65 -22.12 1.30
CA THR A 123 -1.20 -21.87 1.41
C THR A 123 -0.58 -21.83 0.02
N VAL A 124 0.14 -20.76 -0.29
CA VAL A 124 0.95 -20.64 -1.50
C VAL A 124 2.39 -20.38 -1.06
N ASN A 125 3.31 -21.30 -1.34
CA ASN A 125 4.71 -21.14 -0.93
C ASN A 125 5.41 -19.97 -1.65
N GLY A 126 4.86 -19.54 -2.79
CA GLY A 126 5.24 -18.30 -3.49
C GLY A 126 4.26 -17.16 -3.21
N GLY A 127 3.73 -16.56 -4.28
CA GLY A 127 2.70 -15.53 -4.19
C GLY A 127 1.68 -15.62 -5.32
N ILE A 128 0.63 -14.82 -5.21
CA ILE A 128 -0.39 -14.67 -6.24
C ILE A 128 -0.24 -13.29 -6.87
N GLY A 129 -0.11 -13.22 -8.20
CA GLY A 129 -0.13 -11.96 -8.92
C GLY A 129 -1.25 -11.90 -9.94
N PHE A 130 -1.95 -10.78 -10.05
CA PHE A 130 -2.90 -10.53 -11.13
C PHE A 130 -2.18 -9.89 -12.31
N GLY A 131 -2.39 -10.43 -13.51
CA GLY A 131 -1.97 -9.82 -14.76
C GLY A 131 -2.66 -8.48 -14.98
N ASN A 132 -2.09 -7.66 -15.88
CA ASN A 132 -2.63 -6.34 -16.19
C ASN A 132 -4.09 -6.44 -16.68
N TRP A 133 -4.99 -5.61 -16.13
CA TRP A 133 -6.42 -5.58 -16.44
C TRP A 133 -7.21 -6.87 -16.14
N ALA A 134 -6.58 -7.87 -15.51
CA ALA A 134 -7.23 -9.15 -15.25
C ALA A 134 -8.13 -9.14 -14.04
N GLU A 135 -7.93 -8.25 -13.09
CA GLU A 135 -8.44 -8.47 -11.75
C GLU A 135 -9.93 -8.09 -11.56
N VAL A 136 -10.74 -9.06 -11.11
CA VAL A 136 -12.04 -8.76 -10.46
C VAL A 136 -11.96 -8.84 -8.94
N GLY A 137 -11.14 -9.74 -8.38
CA GLY A 137 -10.94 -9.73 -6.94
C GLY A 137 -10.22 -10.93 -6.37
N PHE A 138 -9.81 -10.74 -5.11
CA PHE A 138 -9.26 -11.75 -4.23
C PHE A 138 -10.19 -11.86 -3.02
N PHE A 139 -10.85 -13.00 -2.86
CA PHE A 139 -11.84 -13.24 -1.81
C PHE A 139 -11.39 -14.42 -0.95
N SER A 140 -11.51 -14.31 0.36
CA SER A 140 -11.21 -15.40 1.29
C SER A 140 -12.23 -15.51 2.42
N ALA A 141 -12.55 -16.75 2.79
CA ALA A 141 -13.37 -17.09 3.95
C ALA A 141 -12.58 -17.91 4.99
N GLY A 142 -11.35 -18.32 4.68
CA GLY A 142 -10.46 -19.11 5.54
C GLY A 142 -9.05 -18.52 5.62
N PRO A 143 -8.13 -19.18 6.36
CA PRO A 143 -6.75 -18.71 6.50
C PRO A 143 -6.00 -18.64 5.17
N VAL A 144 -5.23 -17.58 4.95
CA VAL A 144 -4.40 -17.43 3.76
C VAL A 144 -2.94 -17.20 4.16
N THR A 145 -2.05 -18.02 3.64
CA THR A 145 -0.60 -17.88 3.84
C THR A 145 0.10 -17.79 2.50
N MET A 146 0.85 -16.71 2.26
CA MET A 146 1.68 -16.54 1.07
C MET A 146 2.77 -15.48 1.26
N THR A 147 3.80 -15.52 0.42
CA THR A 147 4.88 -14.52 0.46
C THR A 147 4.41 -13.16 -0.05
N TYR A 148 3.65 -13.13 -1.15
CA TYR A 148 3.11 -11.88 -1.69
C TYR A 148 1.76 -12.06 -2.39
N LEU A 149 0.98 -10.99 -2.38
CA LEU A 149 -0.22 -10.79 -3.17
C LEU A 149 -0.04 -9.53 -4.02
N GLN A 150 -0.03 -9.65 -5.35
CA GLN A 150 0.09 -8.52 -6.26
C GLN A 150 -1.24 -8.29 -6.98
N MET A 151 -1.86 -7.14 -6.73
CA MET A 151 -3.17 -6.71 -7.24
C MET A 151 -2.99 -5.47 -8.11
N CYS A 152 -3.88 -5.24 -9.06
CA CYS A 152 -3.81 -4.16 -10.04
C CYS A 152 -4.99 -3.19 -9.97
N MET A 153 -6.19 -3.65 -9.58
CA MET A 153 -7.43 -2.86 -9.62
C MET A 153 -8.36 -3.12 -8.44
N ALA A 154 -8.42 -4.35 -7.91
CA ALA A 154 -9.40 -4.72 -6.90
C ALA A 154 -8.83 -4.67 -5.47
N THR A 155 -9.75 -4.74 -4.52
CA THR A 155 -9.45 -4.82 -3.09
C THR A 155 -9.58 -6.27 -2.61
N PRO A 156 -8.65 -6.80 -1.81
CA PRO A 156 -8.81 -8.12 -1.22
C PRO A 156 -9.92 -8.07 -0.16
N THR A 157 -10.78 -9.09 -0.13
CA THR A 157 -11.88 -9.20 0.83
C THR A 157 -11.70 -10.47 1.66
N GLN A 158 -11.61 -10.32 2.99
CA GLN A 158 -11.62 -11.43 3.93
C GLN A 158 -12.92 -11.44 4.73
N THR A 159 -13.59 -12.57 4.76
CA THR A 159 -14.84 -12.79 5.52
C THR A 159 -14.64 -13.74 6.70
N GLY A 160 -13.48 -14.42 6.77
CA GLY A 160 -13.11 -15.33 7.86
C GLY A 160 -11.63 -15.74 7.77
N GLY A 161 -11.11 -16.32 8.85
CA GLY A 161 -9.70 -16.71 8.98
C GLY A 161 -8.75 -15.53 9.27
N TYR A 162 -7.46 -15.73 8.97
CA TYR A 162 -6.39 -14.75 9.11
C TYR A 162 -5.56 -14.63 7.83
N TYR A 163 -4.91 -13.49 7.62
CA TYR A 163 -3.96 -13.27 6.54
C TYR A 163 -2.54 -13.26 7.10
N ASN A 164 -1.76 -14.29 6.73
CA ASN A 164 -0.31 -14.30 6.89
C ASN A 164 0.33 -14.06 5.52
N ILE A 165 0.26 -12.79 5.07
CA ILE A 165 0.80 -12.35 3.79
C ILE A 165 1.98 -11.43 4.05
N GLY A 166 3.15 -11.77 3.51
CA GLY A 166 4.35 -10.95 3.66
C GLY A 166 4.17 -9.55 3.03
N THR A 167 3.82 -9.51 1.75
CA THR A 167 3.64 -8.23 1.02
C THR A 167 2.36 -8.21 0.19
N ILE A 168 1.56 -7.14 0.31
CA ILE A 168 0.47 -6.83 -0.62
C ILE A 168 0.93 -5.69 -1.53
N LYS A 169 1.10 -5.96 -2.81
CA LYS A 169 1.54 -5.01 -3.83
C LYS A 169 0.36 -4.54 -4.67
N LEU A 170 0.01 -3.26 -4.60
CA LEU A 170 -0.99 -2.62 -5.46
C LEU A 170 -0.27 -1.98 -6.66
N GLN A 171 -0.55 -2.42 -7.89
CA GLN A 171 0.06 -1.90 -9.12
C GLN A 171 -0.94 -1.03 -9.89
N GLY A 172 -0.66 0.27 -10.00
CA GLY A 172 -1.57 1.21 -10.66
C GLY A 172 -1.46 1.18 -12.18
N ASN A 173 -2.55 0.79 -12.85
CA ASN A 173 -2.86 1.25 -14.22
C ASN A 173 -4.19 2.04 -14.28
N GLY A 174 -4.74 2.42 -13.12
CA GLY A 174 -5.93 3.25 -12.98
C GLY A 174 -6.03 3.84 -11.58
N THR A 175 -6.95 4.80 -11.39
CA THR A 175 -7.33 5.29 -10.07
C THR A 175 -7.86 4.13 -9.23
N GLY A 176 -7.11 3.74 -8.20
CA GLY A 176 -7.44 2.60 -7.34
C GLY A 176 -8.04 3.06 -6.02
N GLN A 177 -9.11 2.40 -5.56
CA GLN A 177 -9.64 2.64 -4.22
C GLN A 177 -9.05 1.66 -3.21
N ILE A 178 -8.45 2.20 -2.14
CA ILE A 178 -8.16 1.46 -0.91
C ILE A 178 -9.46 1.39 -0.13
N ARG A 179 -10.20 0.30 -0.28
CA ARG A 179 -11.48 0.07 0.43
C ARG A 179 -11.21 -0.53 1.82
N ALA A 180 -12.26 -0.72 2.62
CA ALA A 180 -12.18 -1.33 3.94
C ALA A 180 -11.68 -2.79 3.86
N TRP A 181 -10.37 -2.99 3.80
CA TRP A 181 -9.73 -4.30 3.85
C TRP A 181 -10.02 -4.93 5.20
N ALA A 182 -10.45 -6.17 5.23
CA ALA A 182 -10.35 -6.96 6.46
C ALA A 182 -9.05 -7.77 6.36
N ILE A 183 -8.06 -7.45 7.19
CA ILE A 183 -6.82 -8.22 7.33
C ILE A 183 -6.72 -8.58 8.81
N ASN A 184 -7.16 -9.79 9.14
CA ASN A 184 -7.02 -10.30 10.50
C ASN A 184 -5.58 -10.81 10.69
N ASN A 185 -4.92 -10.37 11.77
CA ASN A 185 -3.58 -10.75 12.23
C ASN A 185 -2.39 -10.26 11.35
N ALA A 186 -2.41 -8.99 10.94
CA ALA A 186 -1.35 -8.28 10.22
C ALA A 186 -0.12 -8.00 11.09
N THR A 187 0.59 -9.02 11.54
CA THR A 187 1.81 -8.84 12.35
C THR A 187 3.07 -8.60 11.52
N ASN A 188 3.07 -8.83 10.20
CA ASN A 188 4.24 -8.63 9.33
C ASN A 188 3.89 -8.18 7.89
N THR A 189 2.69 -7.66 7.64
CA THR A 189 2.28 -7.29 6.29
C THR A 189 2.84 -5.94 5.88
N THR A 190 3.52 -5.91 4.73
CA THR A 190 3.92 -4.68 4.04
C THR A 190 2.94 -4.41 2.90
N ILE A 191 2.28 -3.25 2.91
CA ILE A 191 1.43 -2.82 1.82
C ILE A 191 2.24 -1.84 0.98
N THR A 192 2.57 -2.26 -0.23
CA THR A 192 3.32 -1.42 -1.16
C THR A 192 2.43 -1.02 -2.33
N SER A 193 2.35 0.27 -2.62
CA SER A 193 1.71 0.76 -3.83
C SER A 193 2.79 1.19 -4.80
N TYR A 194 2.72 0.74 -6.06
CA TYR A 194 3.59 1.20 -7.15
C TYR A 194 2.74 1.85 -8.23
N SER A 195 2.85 3.17 -8.36
CA SER A 195 2.23 3.91 -9.46
C SER A 195 3.15 3.97 -10.68
N HIS A 196 2.59 3.72 -11.87
CA HIS A 196 3.17 4.18 -13.13
C HIS A 196 2.37 5.40 -13.60
N ASN A 197 3.03 6.50 -13.95
CA ASN A 197 2.44 7.69 -14.60
C ASN A 197 1.19 8.30 -13.90
N GLY A 198 1.33 8.84 -12.68
CA GLY A 198 0.31 9.74 -12.11
C GLY A 198 -1.02 9.09 -11.71
N CYS A 199 -1.02 7.81 -11.35
CA CYS A 199 -2.19 7.15 -10.77
C CYS A 199 -2.49 7.70 -9.36
N ASN A 200 -3.73 8.13 -9.11
CA ASN A 200 -4.17 8.52 -7.76
C ASN A 200 -4.83 7.33 -7.05
N HIS A 201 -4.38 7.04 -5.84
CA HIS A 201 -4.99 6.09 -4.93
C HIS A 201 -5.85 6.84 -3.91
N GLU A 202 -7.12 6.46 -3.79
CA GLU A 202 -8.06 7.10 -2.88
C GLU A 202 -8.54 6.13 -1.83
N TRP A 203 -8.56 6.55 -0.57
CA TRP A 203 -9.22 5.78 0.47
C TRP A 203 -10.74 5.90 0.32
N ALA A 204 -11.43 4.77 0.45
CA ALA A 204 -12.89 4.67 0.33
C ALA A 204 -13.52 3.92 1.52
N GLY A 205 -12.76 3.78 2.61
CA GLY A 205 -13.14 3.10 3.84
C GLY A 205 -11.93 2.97 4.76
N ASN A 206 -12.17 2.69 6.04
CA ASN A 206 -11.11 2.29 6.97
C ASN A 206 -10.83 0.79 6.80
N PRO A 207 -9.59 0.37 6.51
CA PRO A 207 -9.17 -1.00 6.69
C PRO A 207 -9.41 -1.46 8.14
N ILE A 208 -10.01 -2.63 8.29
CA ILE A 208 -10.10 -3.39 9.53
C ILE A 208 -8.82 -4.23 9.59
N LEU A 209 -7.86 -3.78 10.39
CA LEU A 209 -6.57 -4.43 10.57
C LEU A 209 -6.47 -4.91 12.00
N ASP A 210 -6.20 -6.19 12.20
CA ASP A 210 -5.82 -6.73 13.50
C ASP A 210 -4.28 -6.78 13.54
N GLY A 211 -3.67 -5.71 14.07
CA GLY A 211 -2.23 -5.45 14.02
C GLY A 211 -1.87 -4.18 13.24
N ARG A 212 -0.59 -3.78 13.32
CA ARG A 212 -0.05 -2.54 12.72
C ARG A 212 0.85 -2.88 11.52
N PRO A 213 0.36 -2.82 10.26
CA PRO A 213 1.18 -3.13 9.09
C PRO A 213 2.17 -2.01 8.74
N ASN A 214 3.16 -2.30 7.90
CA ASN A 214 3.98 -1.28 7.27
C ASN A 214 3.30 -0.81 5.97
N TRP A 215 3.20 0.49 5.78
CA TRP A 215 2.74 1.14 4.57
C TRP A 215 3.94 1.72 3.84
N ASP A 216 4.22 1.21 2.65
CA ASP A 216 5.27 1.73 1.77
C ASP A 216 4.62 2.34 0.52
N LEU A 217 4.45 3.65 0.53
CA LEU A 217 3.88 4.42 -0.58
C LEU A 217 5.03 4.78 -1.53
N ILE A 218 5.23 3.98 -2.58
CA ILE A 218 6.39 4.09 -3.47
C ILE A 218 5.94 4.54 -4.86
N ASP A 219 6.45 5.68 -5.33
CA ASP A 219 6.25 6.08 -6.72
C ASP A 219 7.49 5.76 -7.55
N ALA A 220 7.37 4.79 -8.46
CA ALA A 220 8.47 4.23 -9.22
C ALA A 220 8.50 4.67 -10.69
N GLY A 221 7.79 5.73 -11.09
CA GLY A 221 7.49 5.93 -12.52
C GLY A 221 7.39 7.35 -13.07
N VAL A 222 7.87 8.39 -12.37
CA VAL A 222 7.75 9.76 -12.89
C VAL A 222 8.73 9.99 -14.06
N THR A 223 8.21 9.93 -15.28
CA THR A 223 8.88 10.54 -16.45
C THR A 223 8.79 12.07 -16.35
N TRP A 224 9.72 12.78 -17.00
CA TRP A 224 10.10 14.21 -16.83
C TRP A 224 8.97 15.28 -16.72
N ASN A 225 7.69 14.97 -16.93
CA ASN A 225 6.58 15.95 -16.83
C ASN A 225 5.29 15.39 -16.18
N ALA A 226 5.34 14.22 -15.52
CA ALA A 226 4.17 13.67 -14.85
C ALA A 226 4.06 14.18 -13.40
N SER A 227 2.84 14.46 -12.94
CA SER A 227 2.58 14.50 -11.50
C SER A 227 2.79 13.09 -10.94
N GLY A 228 3.52 12.97 -9.84
CA GLY A 228 3.67 11.69 -9.14
C GLY A 228 2.32 11.10 -8.73
N GLY A 229 2.32 9.81 -8.40
CA GLY A 229 1.14 9.16 -7.84
C GLY A 229 0.73 9.85 -6.54
N LYS A 230 -0.57 10.10 -6.36
CA LYS A 230 -1.13 10.70 -5.14
C LYS A 230 -1.82 9.63 -4.31
N TRP A 231 -1.63 9.64 -3.00
CA TRP A 231 -2.43 8.87 -2.05
C TRP A 231 -3.30 9.85 -1.27
N ASP A 232 -4.61 9.80 -1.48
CA ASP A 232 -5.60 10.63 -0.81
C ASP A 232 -6.31 9.85 0.30
N LEU A 233 -6.06 10.21 1.57
CA LEU A 233 -6.71 9.58 2.72
C LEU A 233 -8.17 10.03 2.89
N LYS A 234 -8.56 11.15 2.26
CA LYS A 234 -9.87 11.80 2.45
C LYS A 234 -10.17 12.02 3.94
N ASN A 235 -11.22 11.39 4.46
CA ASN A 235 -11.65 11.45 5.86
C ASN A 235 -11.42 10.12 6.61
N TYR A 236 -10.58 9.23 6.06
CA TYR A 236 -10.33 7.90 6.62
C TYR A 236 -9.06 7.87 7.49
N THR A 237 -8.88 6.75 8.21
CA THR A 237 -7.77 6.53 9.14
C THR A 237 -6.75 5.57 8.55
N LEU A 238 -5.53 6.04 8.32
CA LEU A 238 -4.36 5.19 8.04
C LEU A 238 -3.77 4.72 9.37
N TYR A 239 -4.03 3.46 9.70
CA TYR A 239 -3.50 2.78 10.88
C TYR A 239 -2.31 1.90 10.52
N GLY A 240 -1.18 2.00 11.21
CA GLY A 240 0.02 1.22 10.86
C GLY A 240 1.14 1.21 11.89
N ASN A 241 2.19 0.47 11.58
CA ASN A 241 3.46 0.46 12.31
C ASN A 241 4.36 1.53 11.70
N ARG A 242 4.69 1.40 10.42
CA ARG A 242 5.45 2.41 9.66
C ARG A 242 4.61 2.96 8.52
N LEU A 243 4.70 4.25 8.28
CA LEU A 243 4.37 4.88 7.00
C LEU A 243 5.67 5.37 6.36
N ARG A 244 6.09 4.74 5.28
CA ARG A 244 7.19 5.17 4.43
C ARG A 244 6.64 5.77 3.16
N ILE A 245 7.16 6.95 2.81
CA ILE A 245 6.83 7.66 1.59
C ILE A 245 8.13 7.79 0.80
N ASP A 246 8.14 7.25 -0.42
CA ASP A 246 9.35 7.14 -1.22
C ASP A 246 9.09 7.50 -2.69
N GLY A 247 9.55 8.68 -3.09
CA GLY A 247 9.47 9.16 -4.47
C GLY A 247 10.79 8.97 -5.22
N GLY A 248 10.79 8.24 -6.34
CA GLY A 248 11.94 8.27 -7.27
C GLY A 248 12.06 7.07 -8.20
N PHE A 249 12.49 7.34 -9.45
CA PHE A 249 12.86 6.31 -10.41
C PHE A 249 14.31 5.82 -10.18
N PRO A 250 14.58 4.51 -10.16
CA PRO A 250 15.95 3.98 -10.26
C PRO A 250 16.48 4.26 -11.68
N GLY A 251 17.12 5.42 -11.88
CA GLY A 251 17.66 5.82 -13.18
C GLY A 251 17.94 7.32 -13.38
N GLY A 252 17.72 8.18 -12.37
CA GLY A 252 18.43 9.46 -12.28
C GLY A 252 17.95 10.61 -13.17
N GLY A 253 16.64 10.73 -13.45
CA GLY A 253 16.08 11.98 -13.99
C GLY A 253 15.63 12.89 -12.86
N ALA A 254 15.97 14.20 -12.89
CA ALA A 254 15.42 15.16 -11.94
C ALA A 254 13.90 15.25 -12.14
N ALA A 255 13.13 14.69 -11.21
CA ALA A 255 11.67 14.79 -11.25
C ALA A 255 11.25 16.26 -11.13
N ASN A 256 10.10 16.58 -11.74
CA ASN A 256 9.30 17.79 -11.52
C ASN A 256 9.41 18.27 -10.06
N PRO A 257 9.60 19.56 -9.76
CA PRO A 257 10.07 19.96 -8.44
C PRO A 257 9.22 19.53 -7.24
N TYR A 258 7.92 19.25 -7.36
CA TYR A 258 7.06 18.93 -6.20
C TYR A 258 5.86 17.99 -6.48
N PRO A 259 6.05 16.71 -6.84
CA PRO A 259 4.91 15.77 -6.83
C PRO A 259 4.44 15.53 -5.38
N ASP A 260 3.19 15.88 -5.08
CA ASP A 260 2.52 15.47 -3.85
C ASP A 260 2.37 13.93 -3.85
N TYR A 261 3.04 13.21 -2.94
CA TYR A 261 2.83 11.78 -2.80
C TYR A 261 1.66 11.54 -1.84
N LEU A 262 1.79 11.90 -0.58
CA LEU A 262 0.66 11.83 0.34
C LEU A 262 -0.12 13.15 0.32
N VAL A 263 -1.41 13.07 0.02
CA VAL A 263 -2.36 14.18 0.10
C VAL A 263 -3.44 13.81 1.12
N SER A 264 -3.82 14.75 1.97
CA SER A 264 -5.04 14.59 2.75
C SER A 264 -5.65 15.94 3.08
N ASP A 265 -6.97 16.05 2.95
CA ASP A 265 -7.76 17.19 3.44
C ASP A 265 -8.79 16.70 4.46
N GLY A 266 -8.27 16.13 5.55
CA GLY A 266 -9.05 15.42 6.56
C GLY A 266 -8.37 14.14 7.03
N GLY A 267 -9.14 13.32 7.76
CA GLY A 267 -8.72 11.97 8.13
C GLY A 267 -7.69 11.91 9.26
N THR A 268 -7.13 10.73 9.48
CA THR A 268 -6.20 10.45 10.57
C THR A 268 -5.06 9.55 10.13
N ILE A 269 -3.84 9.88 10.53
CA ILE A 269 -2.66 9.02 10.39
C ILE A 269 -2.29 8.55 11.80
N ASP A 270 -2.49 7.28 12.12
CA ASP A 270 -2.11 6.69 13.41
C ASP A 270 -1.05 5.60 13.20
N VAL A 271 0.21 5.95 13.42
CA VAL A 271 1.36 5.09 13.14
C VAL A 271 2.38 5.09 14.27
N ASN A 272 3.23 4.07 14.33
CA ASN A 272 4.38 4.12 15.23
C ASN A 272 5.48 5.03 14.66
N ARG A 273 5.72 4.99 13.34
CA ARG A 273 6.78 5.75 12.68
C ARG A 273 6.37 6.31 11.32
N ILE A 274 6.82 7.52 11.01
CA ILE A 274 6.81 8.10 9.66
C ILE A 274 8.24 8.19 9.13
N GLN A 275 8.45 7.79 7.89
CA GLN A 275 9.70 7.93 7.17
C GLN A 275 9.45 8.54 5.79
N ILE A 276 10.12 9.66 5.52
CA ILE A 276 10.23 10.20 4.17
C ILE A 276 11.58 9.81 3.61
N ALA A 277 11.58 9.03 2.55
CA ALA A 277 12.77 8.46 1.94
C ALA A 277 13.31 9.29 0.76
N LEU A 278 14.59 9.06 0.45
CA LEU A 278 15.42 9.73 -0.56
C LEU A 278 15.16 9.29 -2.02
N GLY A 279 14.26 8.36 -2.28
CA GLY A 279 14.19 7.67 -3.58
C GLY A 279 15.32 6.66 -3.76
N ALA A 280 15.08 5.62 -4.56
CA ALA A 280 16.10 4.62 -4.94
C ALA A 280 17.31 5.22 -5.70
N SER A 281 17.22 6.46 -6.17
CA SER A 281 18.26 7.17 -6.94
C SER A 281 19.08 8.19 -6.13
N GLY A 282 18.78 8.38 -4.84
CA GLY A 282 19.46 9.39 -3.99
C GLY A 282 19.15 10.85 -4.34
N ASN A 283 18.30 11.10 -5.34
CA ASN A 283 17.84 12.41 -5.81
C ASN A 283 16.31 12.56 -5.74
N GLY A 284 15.65 11.66 -5.00
CA GLY A 284 14.20 11.65 -4.85
C GLY A 284 13.71 12.85 -4.04
N ARG A 285 12.82 13.62 -4.66
CA ARG A 285 12.04 14.67 -3.99
C ARG A 285 10.73 14.03 -3.56
N SER A 286 10.54 13.84 -2.25
CA SER A 286 9.32 13.30 -1.65
C SER A 286 8.54 14.44 -0.98
N HIS A 287 7.37 14.83 -1.51
CA HIS A 287 6.52 15.88 -0.94
C HIS A 287 5.22 15.34 -0.31
N VAL A 288 4.87 15.85 0.86
CA VAL A 288 3.66 15.49 1.62
C VAL A 288 2.82 16.75 1.86
N ARG A 289 1.55 16.72 1.41
CA ARG A 289 0.62 17.83 1.53
C ARG A 289 -0.57 17.43 2.42
N LEU A 290 -0.64 17.98 3.62
CA LEU A 290 -1.67 17.66 4.60
C LEU A 290 -2.40 18.93 5.04
N SER A 291 -3.72 18.87 5.08
CA SER A 291 -4.61 19.88 5.65
C SER A 291 -5.69 19.20 6.49
N ASN A 292 -6.15 19.86 7.56
CA ASN A 292 -7.20 19.34 8.46
C ASN A 292 -6.97 17.88 8.94
N THR A 293 -5.72 17.44 9.00
CA THR A 293 -5.35 16.04 9.28
C THR A 293 -4.88 15.88 10.72
N ALA A 294 -5.34 14.84 11.40
CA ALA A 294 -4.81 14.43 12.70
C ALA A 294 -3.72 13.36 12.51
N ILE A 295 -2.57 13.55 13.15
CA ILE A 295 -1.44 12.63 13.12
C ILE A 295 -1.14 12.18 14.55
N HIS A 296 -1.09 10.87 14.76
CA HIS A 296 -0.74 10.23 16.02
C HIS A 296 0.52 9.40 15.80
N ILE A 297 1.60 9.76 16.49
CA ILE A 297 2.88 9.07 16.49
C ILE A 297 3.02 8.31 17.80
N ARG A 298 3.09 6.98 17.73
CA ARG A 298 3.10 6.10 18.90
C ARG A 298 4.40 5.32 19.10
N GLY A 299 5.35 5.40 18.18
CA GLY A 299 6.63 4.72 18.29
C GLY A 299 7.58 5.44 19.24
N ASP A 300 8.59 4.70 19.69
CA ASP A 300 9.78 5.16 20.38
C ASP A 300 10.96 5.32 19.40
N GLY A 301 12.11 5.78 19.92
CA GLY A 301 13.30 6.02 19.11
C GLY A 301 13.02 7.03 17.98
N THR A 302 13.54 6.79 16.77
CA THR A 302 13.27 7.67 15.62
C THR A 302 11.89 7.41 15.03
N ALA A 303 10.88 8.07 15.61
CA ALA A 303 9.49 7.95 15.21
C ALA A 303 9.11 8.86 14.03
N TRP A 304 9.91 9.90 13.75
CA TRP A 304 9.80 10.70 12.54
C TRP A 304 11.16 10.90 11.89
N GLU A 305 11.30 10.45 10.65
CA GLU A 305 12.54 10.56 9.87
C GLU A 305 12.26 11.28 8.55
N ASN A 306 13.08 12.28 8.23
CA ASN A 306 12.97 13.03 6.99
C ASN A 306 14.30 13.03 6.24
N ASN A 307 14.42 12.14 5.25
CA ASN A 307 15.63 12.00 4.45
C ASN A 307 15.55 12.76 3.12
N SER A 308 14.40 13.30 2.72
CA SER A 308 14.24 13.97 1.41
C SER A 308 15.23 15.12 1.25
N THR A 309 16.00 15.17 0.17
CA THR A 309 16.98 16.24 -0.12
C THR A 309 16.46 17.21 -1.20
N ASN A 310 16.91 18.47 -1.15
CA ASN A 310 16.74 19.45 -2.23
C ASN A 310 15.28 19.83 -2.58
N ALA A 311 14.33 19.58 -1.68
CA ALA A 311 12.93 20.02 -1.79
C ALA A 311 12.32 20.12 -0.38
N PRO A 312 11.37 21.04 -0.14
CA PRO A 312 10.55 21.00 1.05
C PRO A 312 9.77 19.69 1.05
N ALA A 313 10.02 18.83 2.04
CA ALA A 313 9.32 17.56 2.13
C ALA A 313 7.83 17.73 2.51
N PHE A 314 7.43 18.92 2.97
CA PHE A 314 6.09 19.18 3.47
C PHE A 314 5.55 20.54 3.06
N THR A 315 4.26 20.56 2.74
CA THR A 315 3.41 21.75 2.84
C THR A 315 2.26 21.40 3.77
N MET A 316 2.33 21.82 5.03
CA MET A 316 1.20 21.67 5.95
C MET A 316 0.46 23.00 6.02
N THR A 317 -0.83 22.96 5.71
CA THR A 317 -1.72 24.11 5.83
C THR A 317 -2.75 23.87 6.92
N ASN A 318 -3.20 24.95 7.56
CA ASN A 318 -4.36 25.10 8.44
C ASN A 318 -4.92 23.81 9.10
N ASN A 319 -4.87 23.77 10.44
CA ASN A 319 -5.48 22.76 11.30
C ASN A 319 -4.88 21.35 11.28
N THR A 320 -3.64 21.16 10.79
CA THR A 320 -2.92 19.89 11.02
C THR A 320 -2.49 19.75 12.47
N THR A 321 -2.83 18.62 13.07
CA THR A 321 -2.48 18.33 14.46
C THR A 321 -1.58 17.12 14.52
N VAL A 322 -0.46 17.21 15.25
CA VAL A 322 0.42 16.07 15.52
C VAL A 322 0.47 15.80 17.00
N THR A 323 0.27 14.55 17.40
CA THR A 323 0.36 14.09 18.79
C THR A 323 1.44 13.03 18.91
N PHE A 324 2.44 13.29 19.74
CA PHE A 324 3.45 12.32 20.14
C PHE A 324 3.00 11.65 21.44
N HIS A 325 2.71 10.35 21.37
CA HIS A 325 2.19 9.57 22.50
C HIS A 325 3.27 8.99 23.40
N ASN A 326 4.51 8.91 22.91
CA ASN A 326 5.66 8.33 23.59
C ASN A 326 6.89 9.21 23.40
N SER A 327 7.93 8.96 24.20
CA SER A 327 9.23 9.60 24.03
C SER A 327 9.90 9.12 22.73
N CYS A 328 10.30 10.06 21.88
CA CYS A 328 10.83 9.76 20.56
C CYS A 328 11.70 10.90 20.00
N ASP A 329 12.39 10.61 18.90
CA ASP A 329 13.11 11.59 18.09
C ASP A 329 12.26 12.08 16.91
N LEU A 330 12.32 13.39 16.68
CA LEU A 330 11.68 14.08 15.57
C LEU A 330 12.75 14.71 14.68
N ASP A 331 12.95 14.15 13.48
CA ASP A 331 13.79 14.77 12.46
C ASP A 331 13.08 16.00 11.88
N THR A 332 13.60 17.18 12.20
CA THR A 332 12.97 18.46 11.87
C THR A 332 13.20 18.91 10.42
N GLY A 333 14.13 18.29 9.67
CA GLY A 333 14.38 18.46 8.23
C GLY A 333 14.50 19.89 7.66
N SER A 334 14.46 20.93 8.49
CA SER A 334 14.19 22.31 8.08
C SER A 334 15.41 23.20 8.17
N LYS A 335 15.37 24.26 7.37
CA LYS A 335 16.31 25.36 7.45
C LYS A 335 15.88 26.35 8.54
N ASP A 336 16.77 26.63 9.48
CA ASP A 336 16.62 27.78 10.37
C ASP A 336 16.79 29.06 9.55
N ARG A 337 15.66 29.76 9.35
CA ARG A 337 15.60 31.02 8.63
C ARG A 337 16.08 32.21 9.47
N ASN A 338 16.43 32.01 10.75
CA ASN A 338 16.67 33.09 11.70
C ASN A 338 15.51 34.10 11.75
N SER A 339 14.27 33.60 11.66
CA SER A 339 13.07 34.44 11.59
C SER A 339 12.83 35.15 12.91
N VAL A 340 13.30 36.40 13.02
CA VAL A 340 13.08 37.25 14.20
C VAL A 340 11.63 37.77 14.28
N ALA A 341 10.90 37.77 13.16
CA ALA A 341 9.56 38.34 13.04
C ALA A 341 8.42 37.30 13.11
N ARG A 342 8.72 35.99 13.12
CA ARG A 342 7.70 34.91 13.08
C ARG A 342 6.75 35.09 11.89
N ASP A 343 7.32 35.26 10.70
CA ASP A 343 6.54 35.42 9.47
C ASP A 343 5.97 34.06 9.01
N PRO A 344 4.63 33.90 8.90
CA PRO A 344 4.04 32.70 8.32
C PRO A 344 4.54 32.41 6.89
N ALA A 345 5.06 33.40 6.16
CA ALA A 345 5.71 33.17 4.87
C ALA A 345 6.98 32.31 4.98
N ASP A 346 7.68 32.34 6.13
CA ASP A 346 8.84 31.48 6.39
C ASP A 346 8.46 30.01 6.55
N TRP A 347 7.18 29.69 6.63
CA TRP A 347 6.66 28.33 6.78
C TRP A 347 6.45 27.67 5.43
N VAL A 348 6.25 28.50 4.40
CA VAL A 348 6.15 28.07 3.01
C VAL A 348 7.49 27.46 2.65
N ASN A 349 7.50 26.14 2.41
CA ASN A 349 8.68 25.33 2.12
C ASN A 349 9.55 24.95 3.34
N ASN A 350 9.00 24.92 4.56
CA ASN A 350 9.68 24.39 5.74
C ASN A 350 8.83 23.31 6.43
N PHE A 351 9.44 22.49 7.28
CA PHE A 351 8.72 21.54 8.12
C PHE A 351 7.98 22.30 9.22
N ALA A 352 6.68 22.44 9.04
CA ALA A 352 5.81 23.22 9.93
C ALA A 352 4.54 22.46 10.26
N PHE A 353 3.98 22.72 11.44
CA PHE A 353 2.72 22.14 11.92
C PHE A 353 1.77 23.24 12.40
N ASP A 354 0.45 23.04 12.37
CA ASP A 354 -0.42 23.95 13.11
C ASP A 354 -0.31 23.67 14.62
N LYS A 355 -0.65 22.45 15.06
CA LYS A 355 -0.63 22.10 16.49
C LYS A 355 0.24 20.88 16.76
N ILE A 356 1.06 20.97 17.80
CA ILE A 356 1.82 19.84 18.32
C ILE A 356 1.36 19.56 19.75
N PHE A 357 1.03 18.31 20.01
CA PHE A 357 0.71 17.78 21.32
C PHE A 357 1.75 16.74 21.75
N ILE A 358 2.13 16.77 23.03
CA ILE A 358 3.04 15.78 23.62
C ILE A 358 2.34 15.16 24.82
N ALA A 359 2.28 13.84 24.87
CA ALA A 359 1.66 13.12 25.97
C ALA A 359 2.33 13.38 27.32
N GLU A 360 1.62 13.03 28.39
CA GLU A 360 2.15 12.98 29.75
C GLU A 360 3.43 12.14 29.79
N ASP A 361 4.45 12.63 30.52
CA ASP A 361 5.77 12.01 30.69
C ASP A 361 6.55 11.69 29.39
N ALA A 362 6.09 12.17 28.24
CA ALA A 362 6.78 11.99 26.97
C ALA A 362 7.79 13.11 26.70
N THR A 363 8.94 12.73 26.13
CA THR A 363 9.99 13.64 25.67
C THR A 363 10.18 13.52 24.17
N VAL A 364 9.93 14.60 23.43
CA VAL A 364 10.28 14.67 22.01
C VAL A 364 11.67 15.31 21.86
N THR A 365 12.62 14.56 21.34
CA THR A 365 13.97 15.05 21.07
C THR A 365 14.08 15.50 19.62
N LEU A 366 14.46 16.75 19.39
CA LEU A 366 14.63 17.27 18.04
C LEU A 366 15.95 16.75 17.46
N THR A 367 15.88 16.13 16.27
CA THR A 367 17.03 15.56 15.55
C THR A 367 17.03 15.99 14.08
N GLY A 368 17.86 15.35 13.26
CA GLY A 368 17.91 15.56 11.81
C GLY A 368 18.94 16.56 11.32
N ASN A 369 19.15 16.59 10.01
CA ASN A 369 19.96 17.60 9.32
C ASN A 369 19.04 18.45 8.43
N ALA A 370 19.39 19.72 8.21
CA ALA A 370 18.64 20.57 7.29
C ALA A 370 18.80 20.05 5.85
N ASN A 371 17.70 19.72 5.19
CA ASN A 371 17.72 19.13 3.85
C ASN A 371 17.47 20.13 2.70
N ILE A 372 17.55 21.43 2.99
CA ILE A 372 17.24 22.50 2.01
C ILE A 372 18.51 23.31 1.72
N GLU A 373 18.92 23.29 0.44
CA GLU A 373 19.77 24.27 -0.27
C GLU A 373 20.71 25.13 0.61
N GLY A 374 21.87 24.55 0.93
CA GLY A 374 23.05 25.34 1.31
C GLY A 374 23.32 25.56 2.80
N GLY A 375 22.65 24.84 3.70
CA GLY A 375 23.12 24.67 5.09
C GLY A 375 22.79 25.83 6.05
N GLY A 376 22.63 25.45 7.31
CA GLY A 376 22.29 26.32 8.43
C GLY A 376 21.26 25.64 9.33
N ASN A 377 21.49 25.74 10.64
CA ASN A 377 20.88 25.00 11.76
C ASN A 377 19.42 24.58 11.60
N THR A 378 19.07 23.50 12.27
CA THR A 378 17.75 22.85 12.22
C THR A 378 16.73 23.60 13.09
N ALA A 379 15.56 23.90 12.53
CA ALA A 379 14.47 24.54 13.26
C ALA A 379 13.14 23.78 13.13
N LEU A 380 12.26 23.92 14.13
CA LEU A 380 10.88 23.44 14.07
C LEU A 380 9.93 24.65 14.07
N TYR A 381 8.97 24.66 13.15
CA TYR A 381 7.95 25.69 13.06
C TYR A 381 6.59 25.14 13.48
N ALA A 382 5.86 25.83 14.36
CA ALA A 382 4.48 25.46 14.65
C ALA A 382 3.59 26.64 15.08
N THR A 383 2.27 26.54 14.97
CA THR A 383 1.38 27.60 15.49
C THR A 383 1.36 27.54 17.01
N SER A 384 1.17 26.34 17.55
CA SER A 384 1.15 26.12 19.00
C SER A 384 1.68 24.74 19.36
N MET A 385 2.19 24.65 20.58
CA MET A 385 2.68 23.42 21.16
C MET A 385 2.15 23.29 22.60
N GLU A 386 1.65 22.11 22.95
CA GLU A 386 1.01 21.87 24.24
C GLU A 386 1.32 20.48 24.77
N GLY A 387 1.68 20.38 26.05
CA GLY A 387 1.73 19.10 26.75
C GLY A 387 0.35 18.70 27.27
N LEU A 388 -0.02 17.44 27.07
CA LEU A 388 -1.32 16.88 27.47
C LEU A 388 -1.38 16.44 28.94
N GLY A 389 -0.26 16.47 29.65
CA GLY A 389 -0.16 16.10 31.06
C GLY A 389 1.14 16.59 31.69
N THR A 390 1.42 16.18 32.92
CA THR A 390 2.67 16.54 33.61
C THR A 390 3.87 15.88 32.92
N GLY A 391 5.07 16.44 33.06
CA GLY A 391 6.29 15.80 32.54
C GLY A 391 6.49 15.85 31.01
N ALA A 392 5.51 16.36 30.25
CA ALA A 392 5.65 16.56 28.81
C ALA A 392 6.81 17.54 28.50
N SER A 393 7.75 17.11 27.65
CA SER A 393 8.94 17.90 27.37
C SER A 393 9.45 17.80 25.93
N VAL A 394 10.25 18.80 25.54
CA VAL A 394 10.97 18.83 24.27
C VAL A 394 12.44 19.07 24.54
N ASN A 395 13.28 18.13 24.09
CA ASN A 395 14.72 18.31 24.07
C ASN A 395 15.13 18.97 22.76
N LEU A 396 15.58 20.22 22.87
CA LEU A 396 15.99 21.05 21.75
C LEU A 396 17.23 20.51 21.04
N ASN A 397 18.16 19.85 21.76
CA ASN A 397 19.33 19.20 21.17
C ASN A 397 20.10 20.06 20.13
N GLY A 398 20.32 21.34 20.43
CA GLY A 398 20.98 22.32 19.58
C GLY A 398 20.08 23.03 18.56
N ARG A 399 18.76 22.79 18.58
CA ARG A 399 17.80 23.22 17.55
C ARG A 399 16.91 24.36 18.04
N ASN A 400 16.45 25.19 17.12
CA ASN A 400 15.54 26.29 17.43
C ASN A 400 14.08 25.89 17.19
N ILE A 401 13.15 26.48 17.94
CA ILE A 401 11.71 26.36 17.71
C ILE A 401 11.11 27.73 17.52
N TYR A 402 10.23 27.87 16.53
CA TYR A 402 9.46 29.08 16.26
C TYR A 402 7.97 28.78 16.42
N LEU A 403 7.33 29.45 17.39
CA LEU A 403 5.92 29.32 17.71
C LEU A 403 5.17 30.64 17.49
N LEU A 404 4.02 30.60 16.79
CA LEU A 404 3.15 31.80 16.68
C LEU A 404 2.42 32.11 17.98
N LYS A 405 2.12 31.09 18.77
CA LYS A 405 1.47 31.20 20.07
C LYS A 405 2.40 30.69 21.15
N LYS A 406 2.17 31.13 22.38
CA LYS A 406 2.91 30.62 23.53
C LYS A 406 2.64 29.13 23.73
N ALA A 407 3.69 28.37 24.01
CA ALA A 407 3.62 26.98 24.40
C ALA A 407 2.95 26.82 25.78
N ARG A 408 2.23 25.71 25.98
CA ARG A 408 1.48 25.44 27.22
C ARG A 408 1.88 24.09 27.81
N ASN A 409 1.97 24.03 29.13
CA ASN A 409 2.16 22.77 29.88
C ASN A 409 3.30 21.89 29.32
N ILE A 410 4.42 22.50 28.95
CA ILE A 410 5.52 21.81 28.30
C ILE A 410 6.85 22.37 28.78
N THR A 411 7.82 21.48 29.02
CA THR A 411 9.16 21.86 29.43
C THR A 411 10.12 21.79 28.24
N PHE A 412 10.85 22.87 27.97
CA PHE A 412 11.93 22.85 26.98
C PHE A 412 13.27 22.61 27.69
N ILE A 413 14.04 21.65 27.19
CA ILE A 413 15.34 21.26 27.74
C ILE A 413 16.42 21.24 26.65
N GLY A 414 17.69 21.21 27.06
CA GLY A 414 18.83 21.15 26.14
C GLY A 414 19.21 22.52 25.54
N THR A 415 20.20 22.50 24.65
CA THR A 415 20.70 23.70 23.96
C THR A 415 19.79 24.05 22.78
N GLY A 416 19.60 25.34 22.50
CA GLY A 416 18.66 25.82 21.47
C GLY A 416 17.84 27.00 21.99
N LYS A 417 17.03 27.61 21.12
CA LYS A 417 16.18 28.74 21.49
C LYS A 417 14.72 28.48 21.09
N VAL A 418 13.80 28.92 21.94
CA VAL A 418 12.37 28.92 21.65
C VAL A 418 11.90 30.35 21.45
N TYR A 419 11.45 30.66 20.25
CA TYR A 419 10.88 31.95 19.88
C TYR A 419 9.36 31.82 19.87
N GLN A 420 8.67 32.44 20.82
CA GLN A 420 7.21 32.32 20.97
C GLN A 420 6.56 33.65 21.36
N GLN A 421 5.26 33.81 21.11
CA GLN A 421 4.53 35.01 21.53
C GLN A 421 4.63 35.17 23.05
N ALA A 422 4.94 36.38 23.52
CA ALA A 422 5.00 36.69 24.94
C ALA A 422 3.59 36.62 25.58
N ASP A 423 3.51 36.31 26.87
CA ASP A 423 2.29 36.55 27.63
C ASP A 423 2.04 38.06 27.70
N GLY A 424 0.93 38.53 27.14
CA GLY A 424 0.49 39.91 27.33
C GLY A 424 0.96 40.88 26.24
N THR A 425 0.05 41.06 25.27
CA THR A 425 -0.40 42.34 24.70
C THR A 425 0.64 43.38 24.26
N LEU A 426 0.76 43.58 22.94
CA LEU A 426 0.99 44.94 22.39
C LEU A 426 -0.39 45.53 22.05
N ILE A 427 -0.98 46.27 23.00
CA ILE A 427 -1.86 47.37 22.63
C ILE A 427 -0.91 48.53 22.36
N THR A 428 -0.66 48.81 21.09
CA THR A 428 -0.13 50.12 20.72
C THR A 428 -1.32 51.01 20.42
N ILE A 429 -1.68 51.87 21.38
CA ILE A 429 -2.40 53.11 21.08
C ILE A 429 -1.33 54.18 20.93
N GLN A 430 -1.06 54.57 19.68
CA GLN A 430 -1.04 55.97 19.21
C GLN A 430 -0.90 55.99 17.69
#